data_AF-A0A0F8WB09-F1
#
_entry.id   AF-A0A0F8WB09-F1
#
_cell.length_a   1.000
_cell.length_b   1.000
_cell.length_c   1.000
_cell.angle_alpha   90.00
_cell.angle_beta   90.00
_cell.angle_gamma   90.00
#
_symmetry.space_group_name_H-M   'P 1'
#
loop_
_entity.id
_entity.type
_entity.pdbx_description
1 polymer ?
#
loop_
_entity_poly.entity_id
_entity_poly.type
_entity_poly.pdbx_seq_one_letter_code
_entity_poly.pdbx_strand_id
1 'polypeptide(L)'
;MTQVEDINLAFIKEEYFKNKLSEFLQFIFKLDLEIRSILLYGSVATGRARDDTEYLSDIDLFIISDKIRIDLLKRSKWVVNITKPVCSGVQALWRTSKEMEKYAESKYYLILDAFDEGKILYDPDNFLHNLREKIFTELKAKGVIKTDLYWQWPIKKFGDKIEY
;
A
#
# COMPACT_ATOMS: atom_id res chain seq x y z
N MET A 1 -6.98 24.41 4.08
CA MET A 1 -5.66 23.82 3.79
C MET A 1 -5.90 22.38 3.37
N THR A 2 -5.59 22.04 2.13
CA THR A 2 -5.78 20.70 1.58
C THR A 2 -4.76 19.75 2.21
N GLN A 3 -5.20 18.65 2.82
CA GLN A 3 -4.38 17.61 3.46
C GLN A 3 -3.21 17.06 2.60
N VAL A 4 -3.17 17.41 1.32
CA VAL A 4 -2.18 16.98 0.33
C VAL A 4 -0.88 17.80 0.37
N GLU A 5 -0.93 19.06 0.81
CA GLU A 5 0.25 19.94 0.83
C GLU A 5 1.35 19.45 1.79
N ASP A 6 0.98 18.63 2.77
CA ASP A 6 1.89 18.06 3.77
C ASP A 6 2.46 16.68 3.38
N ILE A 7 2.04 16.10 2.25
CA ILE A 7 2.51 14.78 1.82
C ILE A 7 3.89 14.91 1.16
N ASN A 8 4.92 14.36 1.84
CA ASN A 8 6.29 14.38 1.33
C ASN A 8 6.49 13.35 0.21
N LEU A 9 6.73 13.82 -1.02
CA LEU A 9 7.05 13.01 -2.20
C LEU A 9 8.50 13.15 -2.67
N ALA A 10 9.38 13.81 -1.89
CA ALA A 10 10.75 14.11 -2.31
C ALA A 10 11.65 12.87 -2.47
N PHE A 11 11.23 11.71 -1.99
CA PHE A 11 11.94 10.44 -2.15
C PHE A 11 11.74 9.81 -3.54
N ILE A 12 10.76 10.28 -4.32
CA ILE A 12 10.49 9.76 -5.66
C ILE A 12 11.53 10.33 -6.63
N LYS A 13 12.25 9.43 -7.31
CA LYS A 13 13.38 9.80 -8.17
C LYS A 13 12.95 10.45 -9.49
N GLU A 14 12.00 9.83 -10.19
CA GLU A 14 11.54 10.33 -11.48
C GLU A 14 10.42 11.37 -11.32
N GLU A 15 10.61 12.53 -11.92
CA GLU A 15 9.66 13.65 -11.80
C GLU A 15 8.30 13.32 -12.41
N TYR A 16 8.24 12.43 -13.41
CA TYR A 16 7.00 11.90 -13.98
C TYR A 16 6.10 11.27 -12.90
N PHE A 17 6.63 10.31 -12.12
CA PHE A 17 5.85 9.62 -11.10
C PHE A 17 5.44 10.55 -9.97
N LYS A 18 6.32 11.47 -9.58
CA LYS A 18 6.04 12.46 -8.54
C LYS A 18 4.88 13.37 -8.93
N ASN A 19 4.90 13.90 -10.15
CA ASN A 19 3.82 14.75 -10.68
C ASN A 19 2.52 13.96 -10.81
N LYS A 20 2.58 12.74 -11.34
CA LYS A 20 1.41 11.89 -11.53
C LYS A 20 0.75 11.49 -10.21
N LEU A 21 1.56 11.10 -9.22
CA LEU A 21 1.08 10.79 -7.89
C LEU A 21 0.49 12.04 -7.21
N SER A 22 1.16 13.19 -7.30
CA SER A 22 0.65 14.45 -6.74
C SER A 22 -0.71 14.82 -7.35
N GLU A 23 -0.86 14.75 -8.67
CA GLU A 23 -2.12 14.97 -9.37
C GLU A 23 -3.22 14.02 -8.87
N PHE A 24 -2.90 12.73 -8.78
CA PHE A 24 -3.84 11.70 -8.30
C PHE A 24 -4.26 11.95 -6.86
N LEU A 25 -3.33 12.24 -5.94
CA LEU A 25 -3.60 12.54 -4.54
C LEU A 25 -4.49 13.79 -4.42
N GLN A 26 -4.12 14.90 -5.07
CA GLN A 26 -4.92 16.13 -5.09
C GLN A 26 -6.35 15.89 -5.57
N PHE A 27 -6.54 15.00 -6.54
CA PHE A 27 -7.86 14.64 -7.05
C PHE A 27 -8.66 13.83 -6.03
N ILE A 28 -8.10 12.74 -5.48
CA ILE A 28 -8.85 11.85 -4.57
C ILE A 28 -9.22 12.53 -3.25
N PHE A 29 -8.39 13.46 -2.75
CA PHE A 29 -8.70 14.23 -1.54
C PHE A 29 -9.81 15.28 -1.75
N LYS A 30 -10.15 15.61 -3.00
CA LYS A 30 -11.34 16.42 -3.33
C LYS A 30 -12.62 15.58 -3.37
N LEU A 31 -12.50 14.26 -3.44
CA LEU A 31 -13.64 13.36 -3.41
C LEU A 31 -14.12 13.19 -1.97
N ASP A 32 -15.43 13.04 -1.80
CA ASP A 32 -16.06 12.81 -0.51
C ASP A 32 -15.93 11.33 -0.07
N LEU A 33 -14.68 10.86 0.05
CA LEU A 33 -14.33 9.48 0.36
C LEU A 33 -13.76 9.29 1.76
N GLU A 34 -13.41 10.35 2.50
CA GLU A 34 -12.85 10.24 3.85
C GLU A 34 -11.65 9.26 3.87
N ILE A 35 -10.59 9.67 3.18
CA ILE A 35 -9.35 8.88 3.13
C ILE A 35 -8.77 8.84 4.54
N ARG A 36 -8.63 7.63 5.08
CA ARG A 36 -8.03 7.39 6.39
C ARG A 36 -6.52 7.30 6.29
N SER A 37 -6.00 6.53 5.33
CA SER A 37 -4.56 6.36 5.15
C SER A 37 -4.20 5.92 3.73
N ILE A 38 -2.94 6.17 3.36
CA ILE A 38 -2.36 5.88 2.05
C ILE A 38 -0.96 5.30 2.23
N LEU A 39 -0.69 4.18 1.55
CA LEU A 39 0.62 3.55 1.45
C LEU A 39 1.01 3.40 -0.01
N LEU A 40 2.13 4.00 -0.39
CA LEU A 40 2.80 3.76 -1.66
C LEU A 40 3.75 2.58 -1.53
N TYR A 41 3.68 1.64 -2.46
CA TYR A 41 4.59 0.50 -2.50
C TYR A 41 5.13 0.28 -3.93
N GLY A 42 5.87 -0.81 -4.11
CA GLY A 42 6.39 -1.20 -5.43
C GLY A 42 7.60 -0.38 -5.87
N SER A 43 7.79 -0.32 -7.18
CA SER A 43 9.01 0.22 -7.80
C SER A 43 9.18 1.72 -7.53
N VAL A 44 8.07 2.48 -7.47
CA VAL A 44 8.10 3.92 -7.18
C VAL A 44 8.52 4.19 -5.74
N ALA A 45 7.97 3.44 -4.77
CA ALA A 45 8.37 3.56 -3.36
C ALA A 45 9.85 3.24 -3.10
N THR A 46 10.41 2.33 -3.90
CA THR A 46 11.79 1.84 -3.75
C THR A 46 12.80 2.57 -4.64
N GLY A 47 12.35 3.49 -5.49
CA GLY A 47 13.22 4.18 -6.45
C GLY A 47 13.81 3.25 -7.52
N ARG A 48 13.09 2.17 -7.85
CA ARG A 48 13.38 1.22 -8.95
C ARG A 48 12.43 1.40 -10.14
N ALA A 49 11.48 2.32 -10.05
CA ALA A 49 10.58 2.64 -11.15
C ALA A 49 11.36 3.18 -12.35
N ARG A 50 10.88 2.84 -13.54
CA ARG A 50 11.45 3.21 -14.83
C ARG A 50 10.41 3.97 -15.62
N ASP A 51 10.83 5.09 -16.20
CA ASP A 51 10.11 5.89 -17.18
C ASP A 51 11.03 6.02 -18.41
N ASP A 52 11.03 4.99 -19.25
CA ASP A 52 11.80 4.97 -20.49
C ASP A 52 10.97 4.45 -21.66
N THR A 53 11.54 4.54 -22.86
CA THR A 53 10.82 4.22 -24.11
C THR A 53 10.39 2.76 -24.22
N GLU A 54 11.01 1.86 -23.48
CA GLU A 54 10.74 0.43 -23.52
C GLU A 54 9.79 -0.01 -22.40
N TYR A 55 9.83 0.67 -21.26
CA TYR A 55 9.07 0.30 -20.08
C TYR A 55 8.70 1.50 -19.22
N LEU A 56 7.39 1.62 -18.95
CA LEU A 56 6.82 2.57 -18.01
C LEU A 56 6.26 1.80 -16.81
N SER A 57 6.79 2.06 -15.61
CA SER A 57 6.27 1.48 -14.37
C SER A 57 4.92 2.07 -13.99
N ASP A 58 4.12 1.31 -13.25
CA ASP A 58 2.90 1.81 -12.62
C ASP A 58 3.18 2.37 -11.21
N ILE A 59 2.27 3.19 -10.71
CA ILE A 59 2.24 3.69 -9.33
C ILE A 59 1.31 2.80 -8.50
N ASP A 60 1.88 2.02 -7.57
CA ASP A 60 1.13 1.07 -6.75
C ASP A 60 0.75 1.65 -5.37
N LEU A 61 -0.55 1.64 -5.04
CA LEU A 61 -1.08 2.25 -3.82
C LEU A 61 -2.02 1.31 -3.04
N PHE A 62 -1.93 1.32 -1.72
CA PHE A 62 -3.06 0.97 -0.84
C PHE A 62 -3.72 2.26 -0.37
N ILE A 63 -5.04 2.36 -0.53
CA ILE A 63 -5.82 3.51 -0.07
C ILE A 63 -6.94 3.00 0.83
N ILE A 64 -6.97 3.50 2.06
CA ILE A 64 -7.88 3.06 3.09
C ILE A 64 -8.97 4.13 3.26
N SER A 65 -10.22 3.71 3.11
CA SER A 65 -11.41 4.55 3.32
C SER A 65 -12.56 3.67 3.78
N ASP A 66 -13.14 4.01 4.94
CA ASP A 66 -14.29 3.29 5.49
C ASP A 66 -15.63 3.71 4.86
N LYS A 67 -15.61 4.76 4.03
CA LYS A 67 -16.79 5.24 3.30
C LYS A 67 -17.09 4.41 2.05
N ILE A 68 -16.18 3.52 1.63
CA ILE A 68 -16.40 2.65 0.48
C ILE A 68 -17.45 1.59 0.83
N ARG A 69 -18.64 1.74 0.25
CA ARG A 69 -19.76 0.79 0.41
C ARG A 69 -19.91 -0.19 -0.76
N ILE A 70 -18.98 -0.16 -1.71
CA ILE A 70 -19.02 -0.99 -2.92
C ILE A 70 -18.34 -2.33 -2.64
N ASP A 71 -19.01 -3.41 -3.08
CA ASP A 71 -18.47 -4.77 -3.09
C ASP A 71 -17.10 -4.83 -3.76
N LEU A 72 -16.19 -5.63 -3.21
CA LEU A 72 -14.80 -5.72 -3.68
C LEU A 72 -14.68 -5.96 -5.20
N LEU A 73 -15.50 -6.85 -5.76
CA LEU A 73 -15.48 -7.19 -7.20
C LEU A 73 -15.91 -6.02 -8.12
N LYS A 74 -16.77 -5.13 -7.61
CA LYS A 74 -17.26 -3.96 -8.37
C LYS A 74 -16.41 -2.72 -8.10
N ARG A 75 -15.64 -2.73 -7.01
CA ARG A 75 -14.86 -1.59 -6.53
C ARG A 75 -13.83 -1.11 -7.54
N SER A 76 -13.10 -2.01 -8.19
CA SER A 76 -12.10 -1.60 -9.19
C SER A 76 -12.72 -0.78 -10.34
N LYS A 77 -13.88 -1.21 -10.84
CA LYS A 77 -14.62 -0.46 -11.88
C LYS A 77 -15.12 0.89 -11.36
N TRP A 78 -15.66 0.91 -10.14
CA TRP A 78 -16.13 2.14 -9.50
C TRP A 78 -14.99 3.15 -9.27
N VAL A 79 -13.84 2.70 -8.75
CA VAL A 79 -12.64 3.52 -8.57
C VAL A 79 -12.17 4.11 -9.90
N VAL A 80 -12.05 3.28 -10.95
CA VAL A 80 -11.65 3.76 -12.28
C VAL A 80 -12.64 4.81 -12.80
N ASN A 81 -13.94 4.62 -12.60
CA ASN A 81 -14.94 5.58 -13.05
C ASN A 81 -14.82 6.93 -12.34
N ILE A 82 -14.66 6.94 -11.01
CA ILE A 82 -14.57 8.20 -10.25
C ILE A 82 -13.21 8.88 -10.41
N THR A 83 -12.14 8.13 -10.68
CA THR A 83 -10.77 8.64 -10.85
C THR A 83 -10.32 8.72 -12.31
N LYS A 84 -11.23 8.50 -13.28
CA LYS A 84 -10.95 8.45 -14.72
C LYS A 84 -10.04 9.57 -15.25
N PRO A 85 -10.15 10.84 -14.79
CA PRO A 85 -9.28 11.91 -15.27
C PRO A 85 -7.79 11.72 -14.92
N VAL A 86 -7.49 10.98 -13.84
CA VAL A 86 -6.15 10.92 -13.23
C VAL A 86 -5.61 9.50 -13.02
N CYS A 87 -6.41 8.45 -13.23
CA CYS A 87 -6.06 7.07 -12.86
C CYS A 87 -5.11 6.34 -13.82
N SER A 88 -4.75 6.95 -14.96
CA SER A 88 -3.81 6.33 -15.89
C SER A 88 -2.42 6.18 -15.24
N GLY A 89 -1.84 4.97 -15.31
CA GLY A 89 -0.56 4.63 -14.67
C GLY A 89 -0.63 4.49 -13.14
N VAL A 90 -1.83 4.46 -12.55
CA VAL A 90 -2.02 4.29 -11.10
C VAL A 90 -2.81 3.02 -10.81
N GLN A 91 -2.17 2.09 -10.10
CA GLN A 91 -2.79 0.86 -9.60
C GLN A 91 -3.08 1.01 -8.11
N ALA A 92 -4.29 1.45 -7.79
CA ALA A 92 -4.71 1.65 -6.40
C ALA A 92 -5.63 0.52 -5.91
N LEU A 93 -5.21 -0.18 -4.84
CA LEU A 93 -6.01 -1.12 -4.07
C LEU A 93 -6.75 -0.38 -2.96
N TRP A 94 -8.05 -0.15 -3.18
CA TRP A 94 -8.91 0.51 -2.22
C TRP A 94 -9.54 -0.49 -1.24
N ARG A 95 -9.41 -0.23 0.05
CA ARG A 95 -9.87 -1.10 1.15
C ARG A 95 -10.56 -0.29 2.25
N THR A 96 -11.47 -0.92 2.97
CA THR A 96 -11.86 -0.43 4.30
C THR A 96 -10.79 -0.80 5.32
N SER A 97 -10.79 -0.16 6.48
CA SER A 97 -9.85 -0.45 7.57
C SER A 97 -9.93 -1.92 7.98
N LYS A 98 -11.16 -2.45 8.12
CA LYS A 98 -11.41 -3.86 8.46
C LYS A 98 -10.91 -4.83 7.40
N GLU A 99 -11.02 -4.48 6.12
CA GLU A 99 -10.47 -5.30 5.04
C GLU A 99 -8.94 -5.26 5.03
N MET A 100 -8.35 -4.10 5.33
CA MET A 100 -6.90 -3.93 5.40
C MET A 100 -6.29 -4.71 6.55
N GLU A 101 -6.91 -4.70 7.74
CA GLU A 101 -6.53 -5.52 8.88
C GLU A 101 -6.51 -7.00 8.52
N LYS A 102 -7.60 -7.52 7.93
CA LYS A 102 -7.67 -8.91 7.46
C LYS A 102 -6.61 -9.24 6.41
N TYR A 103 -6.34 -8.30 5.52
CA TYR A 103 -5.34 -8.47 4.48
C TYR A 103 -3.92 -8.55 5.09
N ALA A 104 -3.60 -7.68 6.04
CA ALA A 104 -2.36 -7.74 6.81
C ALA A 104 -2.24 -9.04 7.62
N GLU A 105 -3.33 -9.47 8.28
CA GLU A 105 -3.38 -10.71 9.05
C GLU A 105 -3.13 -11.96 8.21
N SER A 106 -3.56 -11.94 6.94
CA SER A 106 -3.32 -13.03 5.99
C SER A 106 -1.83 -13.25 5.71
N LYS A 107 -0.98 -12.24 5.98
CA LYS A 107 0.48 -12.26 5.75
C LYS A 107 0.83 -12.69 4.32
N TYR A 108 -0.03 -12.34 3.37
CA TYR A 108 0.23 -12.54 1.95
C TYR A 108 1.45 -11.71 1.53
N TYR A 109 2.30 -12.25 0.66
CA TYR A 109 3.61 -11.64 0.36
C TYR A 109 3.50 -10.18 -0.06
N LEU A 110 2.49 -9.82 -0.87
CA LEU A 110 2.31 -8.45 -1.35
C LEU A 110 2.14 -7.43 -0.21
N ILE A 111 1.40 -7.78 0.84
CA ILE A 111 1.22 -6.85 1.96
C ILE A 111 2.47 -6.77 2.83
N LEU A 112 3.21 -7.88 2.96
CA LEU A 112 4.46 -7.89 3.70
C LEU A 112 5.51 -7.01 2.99
N ASP A 113 5.64 -7.15 1.67
CA ASP A 113 6.53 -6.32 0.86
C ASP A 113 6.12 -4.85 0.87
N ALA A 114 4.81 -4.58 0.75
CA ALA A 114 4.30 -3.21 0.83
C ALA A 114 4.55 -2.56 2.19
N PHE A 115 4.48 -3.32 3.29
CA PHE A 115 4.78 -2.80 4.62
C PHE A 115 6.28 -2.66 4.89
N ASP A 116 7.12 -3.53 4.34
CA ASP A 116 8.56 -3.48 4.51
C ASP A 116 9.20 -2.33 3.72
N GLU A 117 8.87 -2.23 2.43
CA GLU A 117 9.53 -1.32 1.49
C GLU A 117 8.72 -0.04 1.23
N GLY A 118 7.41 -0.08 1.48
CA GLY A 118 6.50 1.00 1.13
C GLY A 118 6.58 2.23 2.03
N LYS A 119 6.20 3.38 1.46
CA LYS A 119 6.15 4.69 2.12
C LYS A 119 4.71 5.00 2.49
N ILE A 120 4.45 5.15 3.79
CA ILE A 120 3.16 5.68 4.26
C ILE A 120 3.14 7.17 3.92
N LEU A 121 2.21 7.56 3.06
CA LEU A 121 2.09 8.94 2.56
C LEU A 121 1.16 9.78 3.41
N TYR A 122 0.13 9.15 4.00
CA TYR A 122 -0.88 9.80 4.80
C TYR A 122 -1.42 8.78 5.81
N ASP A 123 -1.42 9.10 7.11
CA ASP A 123 -1.86 8.21 8.19
C ASP A 123 -2.04 9.00 9.52
N PRO A 124 -2.92 10.00 9.55
CA PRO A 124 -3.07 10.94 10.68
C PRO A 124 -3.43 10.27 12.01
N ASP A 125 -4.06 9.10 11.98
CA ASP A 125 -4.45 8.33 13.16
C ASP A 125 -3.53 7.13 13.44
N ASN A 126 -2.38 7.04 12.76
CA ASN A 126 -1.40 5.96 12.86
C ASN A 126 -1.96 4.56 12.57
N PHE A 127 -3.05 4.44 11.79
CA PHE A 127 -3.65 3.14 11.49
C PHE A 127 -2.66 2.19 10.80
N LEU A 128 -2.02 2.64 9.71
CA LEU A 128 -1.07 1.80 8.98
C LEU A 128 0.24 1.63 9.73
N HIS A 129 0.70 2.64 10.47
CA HIS A 129 1.87 2.51 11.33
C HIS A 129 1.68 1.40 12.38
N ASN A 130 0.57 1.45 13.12
CA ASN A 130 0.27 0.45 14.15
C ASN A 130 0.11 -0.95 13.55
N LEU A 131 -0.54 -1.06 12.40
CA LEU A 131 -0.74 -2.34 11.72
C LEU A 131 0.59 -2.92 11.23
N ARG A 132 1.46 -2.09 10.65
CA ARG A 132 2.82 -2.45 10.24
C ARG A 132 3.64 -2.94 11.43
N GLU A 133 3.67 -2.19 12.52
CA GLU A 133 4.42 -2.55 13.74
C GLU A 133 3.93 -3.87 14.35
N LYS A 134 2.61 -4.06 14.43
CA LYS A 134 2.01 -5.31 14.90
C LYS A 134 2.49 -6.49 14.07
N ILE A 135 2.39 -6.40 12.74
CA ILE A 135 2.79 -7.49 11.83
C ILE A 135 4.28 -7.80 11.97
N PHE A 136 5.17 -6.80 11.95
CA PHE A 136 6.61 -7.07 12.05
C PHE A 136 7.04 -7.58 13.43
N THR A 137 6.34 -7.17 14.50
CA THR A 137 6.53 -7.75 15.82
C THR A 137 6.15 -9.22 15.84
N GLU A 138 5.00 -9.59 15.27
CA GLU A 138 4.56 -10.98 15.13
C GLU A 138 5.53 -11.82 14.28
N LEU A 139 5.98 -11.28 13.13
CA LEU A 139 6.91 -11.98 12.24
C LEU A 139 8.26 -12.24 12.93
N LYS A 140 8.78 -11.24 13.65
CA LYS A 140 10.01 -11.38 14.43
C LYS A 140 9.86 -12.41 15.54
N ALA A 141 8.77 -12.37 16.30
CA ALA A 141 8.49 -13.35 17.35
C ALA A 141 8.35 -14.78 16.79
N LYS A 142 7.83 -14.91 15.58
CA LYS A 142 7.73 -16.18 14.86
C LYS A 142 9.00 -16.61 14.15
N GLY A 143 10.09 -15.82 14.19
CA GLY A 143 11.35 -16.15 13.53
C GLY A 143 11.29 -16.12 12.00
N VAL A 144 10.37 -15.34 11.42
CA VAL A 144 10.27 -15.16 9.97
C VAL A 144 11.40 -14.25 9.49
N ILE A 145 12.09 -14.65 8.42
CA ILE A 145 13.22 -13.93 7.85
C ILE A 145 12.85 -13.43 6.45
N LYS A 146 13.10 -12.15 6.16
CA LYS A 146 13.03 -11.63 4.80
C LYS A 146 14.31 -11.98 4.04
N THR A 147 14.18 -12.56 2.85
CA THR A 147 15.27 -12.73 1.88
C THR A 147 15.06 -11.77 0.70
N ASP A 148 16.01 -11.71 -0.23
CA ASP A 148 15.88 -10.86 -1.44
C ASP A 148 14.70 -11.25 -2.33
N LEU A 149 14.21 -12.50 -2.25
CA LEU A 149 13.19 -13.05 -3.14
C LEU A 149 11.87 -13.39 -2.45
N TYR A 150 11.89 -13.69 -1.15
CA TYR A 150 10.70 -14.16 -0.42
C TYR A 150 10.83 -14.05 1.09
N TRP A 151 9.69 -14.22 1.78
CA TRP A 151 9.59 -14.35 3.22
C TRP A 151 9.71 -15.81 3.64
N GLN A 152 10.76 -16.14 4.40
CA GLN A 152 11.03 -17.48 4.88
C GLN A 152 10.44 -17.68 6.28
N TRP A 153 9.46 -18.57 6.37
CA TRP A 153 8.92 -19.03 7.64
C TRP A 153 9.84 -20.11 8.24
N PRO A 154 10.08 -20.11 9.56
CA PRO A 154 10.84 -21.18 10.17
C PRO A 154 10.03 -22.47 10.10
N ILE A 155 10.61 -23.45 9.43
CA ILE A 155 10.04 -24.78 9.34
C ILE A 155 10.36 -25.46 10.68
N LYS A 156 9.33 -25.77 11.47
CA LYS A 156 9.49 -26.67 12.62
C LYS A 156 10.06 -28.00 12.11
N LYS A 157 11.07 -28.54 12.78
CA LYS A 157 11.62 -29.84 12.39
C LYS A 157 10.53 -30.89 12.57
N PHE A 158 10.55 -31.91 11.73
CA PHE A 158 9.63 -33.05 11.86
C PHE A 158 9.79 -33.64 13.28
N GLY A 159 8.76 -33.54 14.11
CA GLY A 159 8.78 -34.01 15.51
C GLY A 159 8.64 -32.92 16.59
N ASP A 160 8.67 -31.63 16.26
CA ASP A 160 8.45 -30.57 17.24
C ASP A 160 6.97 -30.51 17.67
N LYS A 161 6.70 -30.60 18.98
CA LYS A 161 5.35 -30.47 19.54
C LYS A 161 4.76 -29.10 19.21
N ILE A 162 3.49 -29.09 18.79
CA ILE A 162 2.70 -27.87 18.63
C ILE A 162 1.93 -27.68 19.94
N GLU A 163 2.27 -26.65 20.70
CA GLU A 163 1.41 -26.16 21.78
C GLU A 163 0.42 -25.17 21.16
N TYR A 164 -0.86 -25.40 21.45
CA TYR A 164 -2.00 -24.58 21.03
C TYR A 164 -2.23 -23.43 22.01
#